data_AF-A0A6L7SZ97-F1
#
_entry.id   AF-A0A6L7SZ97-F1
#
_cell.length_a   1.000
_cell.length_b   1.000
_cell.length_c   1.000
_cell.angle_alpha   90.00
_cell.angle_beta   90.00
_cell.angle_gamma   90.00
#
_symmetry.space_group_name_H-M   'P 1'
#
loop_
_entity.id
_entity.type
_entity.pdbx_description
1 polymer ?
#
loop_
_entity_poly.entity_id
_entity_poly.type
_entity_poly.pdbx_seq_one_letter_code
_entity_poly.pdbx_strand_id
1 'polypeptide(L)'
;MANTSRTSKLLSLMLRHRPDEFGLEIDAYGYAPLDQVVQGVQERYAEVAEADIVNLVNAPGQYRFELNEFGIRALYGHSFFVDMDGEPMDPPPARLYMGTTRSAAQRFTREGISPGDRYYVHLSLTREAAESHSHQRDTPCVVEILAAKAHEEGCRFFPRGTVVLTEEIPASCIGPIHGSQQKPLDVAEMPAPSGVSYGRKPRFSAR
;
A
#
# COMPACT_ATOMS: atom_id res chain seq x y z
N MET A 1 -5.07 -3.66 -29.24
CA MET A 1 -5.53 -3.69 -27.84
C MET A 1 -4.46 -3.03 -27.00
N ALA A 2 -4.78 -1.93 -26.32
CA ALA A 2 -3.84 -1.25 -25.44
C ALA A 2 -3.30 -2.23 -24.39
N ASN A 3 -2.03 -2.09 -24.02
CA ASN A 3 -1.42 -2.97 -23.03
C ASN A 3 -1.90 -2.60 -21.62
N THR A 4 -2.96 -3.27 -21.15
CA THR A 4 -3.63 -3.02 -19.85
C THR A 4 -2.66 -2.99 -18.66
N SER A 5 -1.59 -3.80 -18.68
CA SER A 5 -0.58 -3.82 -17.62
C SER A 5 0.23 -2.51 -17.59
N ARG A 6 0.58 -1.96 -18.77
CA ARG A 6 1.30 -0.69 -18.87
C ARG A 6 0.42 0.48 -18.45
N THR A 7 -0.83 0.51 -18.90
CA THR A 7 -1.81 1.53 -18.48
C THR A 7 -2.04 1.51 -16.97
N SER A 8 -2.23 0.32 -16.37
CA SER A 8 -2.40 0.17 -14.92
C SER A 8 -1.19 0.67 -14.12
N LYS A 9 0.04 0.42 -14.62
CA LYS A 9 1.28 0.93 -14.02
C LYS A 9 1.37 2.45 -14.12
N LEU A 10 1.02 3.02 -15.27
CA LEU A 10 1.02 4.46 -15.46
C LEU A 10 -0.03 5.15 -14.58
N LEU A 11 -1.26 4.62 -14.52
CA LEU A 11 -2.29 5.11 -13.60
C LEU A 11 -1.82 5.06 -12.13
N SER A 12 -1.10 3.99 -11.75
CA SER A 12 -0.51 3.91 -10.40
C SER A 12 0.55 4.99 -10.16
N LEU A 13 1.37 5.33 -11.15
CA LEU A 13 2.35 6.41 -11.05
C LEU A 13 1.65 7.77 -10.91
N MET A 14 0.71 8.05 -11.80
CA MET A 14 -0.06 9.30 -11.85
C MET A 14 -0.84 9.52 -10.55
N LEU A 15 -1.63 8.54 -10.12
CA LEU A 15 -2.58 8.71 -9.02
C LEU A 15 -1.95 8.49 -7.62
N ARG A 16 -0.79 7.81 -7.50
CA ARG A 16 -0.21 7.49 -6.18
C ARG A 16 1.08 8.22 -5.86
N HIS A 17 1.79 8.70 -6.87
CA HIS A 17 3.19 9.09 -6.71
C HIS A 17 3.52 10.45 -7.27
N ARG A 18 3.07 10.74 -8.50
CA ARG A 18 3.51 11.90 -9.27
C ARG A 18 2.35 12.59 -10.00
N PRO A 19 1.25 12.97 -9.33
CA PRO A 19 0.15 13.65 -10.01
C PRO A 19 0.59 14.98 -10.66
N ASP A 20 1.52 15.67 -10.02
CA ASP A 20 2.14 16.92 -10.46
C ASP A 20 2.86 16.79 -11.81
N GLU A 21 3.54 15.68 -12.07
CA GLU A 21 4.23 15.43 -13.35
C GLU A 21 3.27 15.31 -14.55
N PHE A 22 1.98 15.10 -14.29
CA PHE A 22 0.94 14.95 -15.32
C PHE A 22 -0.12 16.06 -15.23
N GLY A 23 0.12 17.12 -14.45
CA GLY A 23 -0.82 18.22 -14.26
C GLY A 23 -2.15 17.80 -13.63
N LEU A 24 -2.17 16.70 -12.87
CA LEU A 24 -3.39 16.23 -12.22
C LEU A 24 -3.66 17.00 -10.94
N GLU A 25 -4.87 17.55 -10.85
CA GLU A 25 -5.39 18.09 -9.61
C GLU A 25 -6.05 16.96 -8.80
N ILE A 26 -5.37 16.52 -7.75
CA ILE A 26 -5.86 15.50 -6.83
C ILE A 26 -6.51 16.19 -5.63
N ASP A 27 -7.75 15.84 -5.34
CA ASP A 27 -8.48 16.34 -4.19
C ASP A 27 -8.01 15.72 -2.85
N ALA A 28 -8.61 16.15 -1.75
CA ALA A 28 -8.26 15.64 -0.42
C ALA A 28 -8.44 14.12 -0.27
N TYR A 29 -9.32 13.50 -1.04
CA TYR A 29 -9.66 12.07 -0.97
C TYR A 29 -9.01 11.23 -2.09
N GLY A 30 -8.15 11.84 -2.89
CA GLY A 30 -7.38 11.18 -3.94
C GLY A 30 -8.01 11.20 -5.34
N TYR A 31 -9.16 11.85 -5.54
CA TYR A 31 -9.82 11.92 -6.85
C TYR A 31 -9.15 12.92 -7.78
N ALA A 32 -9.01 12.52 -9.04
CA ALA A 32 -8.72 13.40 -10.17
C ALA A 32 -9.85 13.34 -11.21
N PRO A 33 -10.08 14.42 -11.96
CA PRO A 33 -10.95 14.40 -13.12
C PRO A 33 -10.53 13.33 -14.14
N LEU A 34 -11.50 12.52 -14.62
CA LEU A 34 -11.20 11.41 -15.52
C LEU A 34 -10.58 11.89 -16.85
N ASP A 35 -11.06 13.02 -17.38
CA ASP A 35 -10.56 13.62 -18.61
C ASP A 35 -9.08 14.03 -18.51
N GLN A 36 -8.66 14.61 -17.38
CA GLN A 36 -7.24 14.92 -17.13
C GLN A 36 -6.38 13.64 -17.08
N VAL A 37 -6.90 12.58 -16.44
CA VAL A 37 -6.20 11.30 -16.36
C VAL A 37 -6.10 10.64 -17.74
N VAL A 38 -7.15 10.70 -18.55
CA VAL A 38 -7.13 10.22 -19.94
C VAL A 38 -6.06 10.96 -20.75
N GLN A 39 -6.03 12.29 -20.66
CA GLN A 39 -5.03 13.12 -21.35
C GLN A 39 -3.60 12.73 -20.93
N GLY A 40 -3.32 12.65 -19.63
CA GLY A 40 -1.98 12.27 -19.13
C GLY A 40 -1.56 10.85 -19.52
N VAL A 41 -2.52 9.92 -19.65
CA VAL A 41 -2.24 8.58 -20.20
C VAL A 41 -1.92 8.65 -21.69
N GLN A 42 -2.68 9.43 -22.46
CA GLN A 42 -2.52 9.57 -23.91
C GLN A 42 -1.20 10.24 -24.31
N GLU A 43 -0.60 11.07 -23.46
CA GLU A 43 0.76 11.60 -23.67
C GLU A 43 1.82 10.49 -23.79
N ARG A 44 1.58 9.33 -23.17
CA ARG A 44 2.48 8.16 -23.23
C ARG A 44 1.95 7.07 -24.15
N TYR A 45 0.64 6.91 -24.22
CA TYR A 45 -0.07 5.84 -24.92
C TYR A 45 -1.24 6.44 -25.70
N ALA A 46 -0.94 7.09 -26.83
CA ALA A 46 -1.91 7.84 -27.63
C ALA A 46 -3.11 7.02 -28.12
N GLU A 47 -2.96 5.69 -28.18
CA GLU A 47 -4.02 4.77 -28.59
C GLU A 47 -5.05 4.44 -27.49
N VAL A 48 -4.78 4.82 -26.24
CA VAL A 48 -5.67 4.53 -25.10
C VAL A 48 -6.87 5.48 -25.13
N ALA A 49 -8.08 4.91 -25.20
CA ALA A 49 -9.31 5.66 -25.07
C ALA A 49 -9.80 5.68 -23.61
N GLU A 50 -10.69 6.61 -23.29
CA GLU A 50 -11.37 6.64 -21.98
C GLU A 50 -12.02 5.30 -21.64
N ALA A 51 -12.69 4.68 -22.62
CA ALA A 51 -13.32 3.37 -22.45
C ALA A 51 -12.31 2.28 -22.02
N ASP A 52 -11.05 2.35 -22.45
CA ASP A 52 -10.02 1.40 -22.03
C ASP A 52 -9.68 1.57 -20.53
N ILE A 53 -9.63 2.81 -20.04
CA ILE A 53 -9.40 3.11 -18.62
C ILE A 53 -10.61 2.68 -17.79
N VAL A 54 -11.83 3.01 -18.22
CA VAL A 54 -13.07 2.59 -17.56
C VAL A 54 -13.16 1.06 -17.48
N ASN A 55 -12.86 0.35 -18.59
CA ASN A 55 -12.84 -1.10 -18.62
C ASN A 55 -11.76 -1.69 -17.70
N LEU A 56 -10.58 -1.05 -17.63
CA LEU A 56 -9.49 -1.47 -16.74
C LEU A 56 -9.89 -1.34 -15.27
N VAL A 57 -10.52 -0.23 -14.88
CA VAL A 57 -10.96 0.03 -13.51
C VAL A 57 -12.06 -0.96 -13.10
N ASN A 58 -13.00 -1.25 -13.99
CA ASN A 58 -14.12 -2.15 -13.74
C ASN A 58 -13.80 -3.64 -14.00
N ALA A 59 -12.56 -3.97 -14.40
CA ALA A 59 -12.18 -5.34 -14.70
C ALA A 59 -12.26 -6.22 -13.45
N PRO A 60 -12.79 -7.47 -13.54
CA PRO A 60 -12.81 -8.39 -12.42
C PRO A 60 -11.43 -8.60 -11.82
N GLY A 61 -11.30 -8.47 -10.49
CA GLY A 61 -10.03 -8.60 -9.79
C GLY A 61 -9.17 -7.33 -9.76
N GLN A 62 -9.62 -6.23 -10.38
CA GLN A 62 -9.00 -4.92 -10.20
C GLN A 62 -9.67 -4.18 -9.03
N TYR A 63 -8.91 -4.00 -7.94
CA TYR A 63 -9.37 -3.28 -6.74
C TYR A 63 -8.44 -2.12 -6.36
N ARG A 64 -7.63 -1.66 -7.32
CA ARG A 64 -6.60 -0.63 -7.09
C ARG A 64 -7.11 0.78 -7.32
N PHE A 65 -8.16 0.90 -8.11
CA PHE A 65 -8.73 2.15 -8.57
C PHE A 65 -10.22 2.13 -8.35
N GLU A 66 -10.78 3.31 -8.20
CA GLU A 66 -12.20 3.55 -8.11
C GLU A 66 -12.55 4.67 -9.08
N LEU A 67 -13.71 4.54 -9.72
CA LEU A 67 -14.27 5.53 -10.62
C LEU A 67 -15.72 5.78 -10.22
N ASN A 68 -16.08 7.05 -9.97
CA ASN A 68 -17.44 7.47 -9.67
C ASN A 68 -17.68 8.92 -10.16
N GLU A 69 -18.72 9.56 -9.65
CA GLU A 69 -19.10 10.93 -10.02
C GLU A 69 -18.06 12.00 -9.66
N PHE A 70 -17.17 11.72 -8.69
CA PHE A 70 -16.07 12.61 -8.31
C PHE A 70 -14.82 12.44 -9.19
N GLY A 71 -14.80 11.42 -10.06
CA GLY A 71 -13.69 11.12 -10.95
C GLY A 71 -13.03 9.79 -10.61
N ILE A 72 -11.73 9.69 -10.89
CA ILE A 72 -10.93 8.46 -10.70
C ILE A 72 -9.90 8.66 -9.60
N ARG A 73 -9.72 7.65 -8.74
CA ARG A 73 -8.67 7.64 -7.71
C ARG A 73 -7.99 6.29 -7.60
N ALA A 74 -6.80 6.28 -6.99
CA ALA A 74 -6.25 5.06 -6.42
C ALA A 74 -6.83 4.81 -5.03
N LEU A 75 -7.23 3.58 -4.71
CA LEU A 75 -7.80 3.24 -3.40
C LEU A 75 -6.76 3.20 -2.28
N TYR A 76 -5.48 3.03 -2.62
CA TYR A 76 -4.39 2.90 -1.67
C TYR A 76 -3.02 3.08 -2.33
N GLY A 77 -2.02 3.30 -1.49
CA GLY A 77 -0.61 3.29 -1.89
C GLY A 77 -0.04 4.67 -2.22
N HIS A 78 -0.72 5.75 -1.86
CA HIS A 78 -0.21 7.10 -2.01
C HIS A 78 1.12 7.29 -1.26
N SER A 79 2.07 7.99 -1.89
CA SER A 79 3.28 8.51 -1.24
C SER A 79 3.11 9.96 -0.77
N PHE A 80 1.91 10.52 -0.95
CA PHE A 80 1.46 11.82 -0.46
C PHE A 80 0.21 11.63 0.40
N PHE A 81 -0.16 12.66 1.15
CA PHE A 81 -1.33 12.62 2.03
C PHE A 81 -2.62 12.63 1.22
N VAL A 82 -3.52 11.70 1.55
CA VAL A 82 -4.94 11.77 1.20
C VAL A 82 -5.72 11.43 2.46
N ASP A 83 -6.83 12.08 2.69
CA ASP A 83 -7.74 11.79 3.79
C ASP A 83 -8.37 10.41 3.62
N MET A 84 -8.52 9.70 4.74
CA MET A 84 -9.29 8.47 4.76
C MET A 84 -10.78 8.79 4.84
N ASP A 85 -11.46 8.83 3.69
CA ASP A 85 -12.93 8.79 3.66
C ASP A 85 -13.48 7.41 4.07
N GLY A 86 -14.73 7.41 4.50
CA GLY A 86 -15.46 6.22 4.98
C GLY A 86 -15.27 5.94 6.46
N GLU A 87 -16.13 5.06 6.98
CA GLU A 87 -16.07 4.65 8.38
C GLU A 87 -14.96 3.62 8.60
N PRO A 88 -14.19 3.74 9.70
CA PRO A 88 -13.27 2.68 10.10
C PRO A 88 -14.04 1.40 10.46
N MET A 89 -13.36 0.27 10.39
CA MET A 89 -13.91 -1.02 10.82
C MET A 89 -14.16 -1.01 12.33
N ASP A 90 -15.40 -1.30 12.74
CA ASP A 90 -15.78 -1.42 14.14
C ASP A 90 -16.80 -2.57 14.36
N PRO A 91 -16.44 -3.65 15.10
CA PRO A 91 -15.08 -3.96 15.53
C PRO A 91 -14.21 -4.40 14.33
N PRO A 92 -12.89 -4.18 14.36
CA PRO A 92 -12.01 -4.74 13.36
C PRO A 92 -11.87 -6.26 13.53
N PRO A 93 -11.35 -6.97 12.51
CA PRO A 93 -10.98 -8.37 12.66
C PRO A 93 -9.99 -8.55 13.80
N ALA A 94 -10.02 -9.71 14.47
CA ALA A 94 -9.07 -9.99 15.55
C ALA A 94 -7.61 -9.90 15.10
N ARG A 95 -7.33 -10.26 13.84
CA ARG A 95 -6.00 -10.32 13.25
C ARG A 95 -6.01 -9.77 11.83
N LEU A 96 -4.94 -9.06 11.49
CA LEU A 96 -4.59 -8.64 10.13
C LEU A 96 -3.16 -9.09 9.82
N TYR A 97 -2.75 -9.01 8.56
CA TYR A 97 -1.48 -9.59 8.10
C TYR A 97 -0.71 -8.63 7.22
N MET A 98 0.62 -8.67 7.30
CA MET A 98 1.49 -7.93 6.40
C MET A 98 2.61 -8.82 5.89
N GLY A 99 2.76 -8.91 4.57
CA GLY A 99 3.92 -9.52 3.93
C GLY A 99 5.12 -8.56 4.03
N THR A 100 6.27 -9.06 4.49
CA THR A 100 7.46 -8.23 4.72
C THR A 100 8.75 -9.06 4.63
N THR A 101 9.90 -8.44 4.92
CA THR A 101 11.17 -9.15 5.08
C THR A 101 11.35 -9.64 6.51
N ARG A 102 12.13 -10.70 6.70
CA ARG A 102 12.40 -11.22 8.05
C ARG A 102 13.05 -10.19 8.95
N SER A 103 13.99 -9.42 8.42
CA SER A 103 14.67 -8.35 9.16
C SER A 103 13.69 -7.25 9.57
N ALA A 104 12.76 -6.86 8.69
CA ALA A 104 11.71 -5.91 9.02
C ALA A 104 10.72 -6.48 10.04
N ALA A 105 10.27 -7.73 9.90
CA ALA A 105 9.38 -8.38 10.86
C ALA A 105 10.00 -8.42 12.27
N GLN A 106 11.28 -8.77 12.38
CA GLN A 106 12.01 -8.74 13.65
C GLN A 106 12.21 -7.32 14.21
N ARG A 107 12.23 -6.30 13.36
CA ARG A 107 12.30 -4.90 13.79
C ARG A 107 10.95 -4.44 14.34
N PHE A 108 9.86 -4.83 13.68
CA PHE A 108 8.50 -4.47 14.07
C PHE A 108 8.15 -4.91 15.48
N THR A 109 8.63 -6.08 15.93
CA THR A 109 8.40 -6.54 17.32
C THR A 109 8.98 -5.62 18.39
N ARG A 110 9.94 -4.74 18.03
CA ARG A 110 10.53 -3.75 18.96
C ARG A 110 10.01 -2.33 18.72
N GLU A 111 9.75 -1.97 17.48
CA GLU A 111 9.51 -0.58 17.07
C GLU A 111 8.08 -0.31 16.60
N GLY A 112 7.26 -1.35 16.38
CA GLY A 112 5.98 -1.23 15.71
C GLY A 112 6.15 -1.09 14.18
N ILE A 113 5.05 -0.79 13.50
CA ILE A 113 5.01 -0.60 12.04
C ILE A 113 4.65 0.85 11.75
N SER A 114 5.46 1.50 10.91
CA SER A 114 5.21 2.82 10.35
C SER A 114 5.14 2.73 8.82
N PRO A 115 4.52 3.70 8.13
CA PRO A 115 4.12 3.55 6.73
C PRO A 115 5.27 3.61 5.69
N GLY A 116 6.53 3.68 6.09
CA GLY A 116 7.67 3.63 5.17
C GLY A 116 7.65 4.73 4.11
N ASP A 117 7.72 4.35 2.83
CA ASP A 117 7.61 5.28 1.68
C ASP A 117 6.16 5.60 1.29
N ARG A 118 5.19 4.94 1.92
CA ARG A 118 3.75 5.19 1.74
C ARG A 118 3.27 6.13 2.84
N TYR A 119 2.06 6.65 2.66
CA TYR A 119 1.44 7.46 3.69
C TYR A 119 0.76 6.62 4.79
N TYR A 120 0.25 5.44 4.43
CA TYR A 120 -0.43 4.53 5.35
C TYR A 120 0.15 3.12 5.27
N VAL A 121 -0.01 2.38 6.38
CA VAL A 121 0.36 0.98 6.51
C VAL A 121 -0.65 0.11 5.78
N HIS A 122 -0.19 -0.75 4.88
CA HIS A 122 -1.04 -1.68 4.12
C HIS A 122 -1.09 -3.05 4.78
N LEU A 123 -2.29 -3.48 5.13
CA LEU A 123 -2.57 -4.77 5.74
C LEU A 123 -3.48 -5.60 4.84
N SER A 124 -3.45 -6.91 5.05
CA SER A 124 -4.30 -7.90 4.38
C SER A 124 -5.23 -8.55 5.40
N LEU A 125 -6.44 -8.88 4.95
CA LEU A 125 -7.43 -9.62 5.76
C LEU A 125 -7.02 -11.07 6.01
N THR A 126 -6.24 -11.66 5.11
CA THR A 126 -5.77 -13.05 5.23
C THR A 126 -4.26 -13.15 5.06
N ARG A 127 -3.70 -14.23 5.61
CA ARG A 127 -2.28 -14.55 5.47
C ARG A 127 -1.91 -14.79 4.02
N GLU A 128 -2.73 -15.53 3.29
CA GLU A 128 -2.49 -15.88 1.87
C GLU A 128 -2.43 -14.63 1.00
N ALA A 129 -3.30 -13.64 1.27
CA ALA A 129 -3.26 -12.35 0.61
C ALA A 129 -1.96 -11.60 0.93
N ALA A 130 -1.51 -11.60 2.19
CA ALA A 130 -0.22 -11.01 2.60
C ALA A 130 0.98 -11.72 1.93
N GLU A 131 0.95 -13.04 1.81
CA GLU A 131 1.98 -13.81 1.10
C GLU A 131 2.02 -13.45 -0.40
N SER A 132 0.85 -13.29 -1.04
CA SER A 132 0.75 -12.92 -2.46
C SER A 132 1.33 -11.52 -2.76
N HIS A 133 1.30 -10.62 -1.76
CA HIS A 133 1.84 -9.27 -1.84
C HIS A 133 3.33 -9.19 -1.45
N SER A 134 3.91 -10.27 -0.94
CA SER A 134 5.33 -10.32 -0.57
C SER A 134 6.24 -10.17 -1.80
N HIS A 135 7.27 -9.35 -1.66
CA HIS A 135 8.36 -9.29 -2.66
C HIS A 135 9.22 -10.56 -2.67
N GLN A 136 9.25 -11.31 -1.56
CA GLN A 136 9.93 -12.61 -1.46
C GLN A 136 8.93 -13.71 -1.82
N ARG A 137 8.93 -14.14 -3.09
CA ARG A 137 7.99 -15.15 -3.59
C ARG A 137 8.29 -16.56 -3.07
N ASP A 138 9.56 -16.90 -2.92
CA ASP A 138 9.99 -18.25 -2.54
C ASP A 138 10.00 -18.47 -1.02
N THR A 139 10.22 -17.41 -0.26
CA THR A 139 10.25 -17.42 1.21
C THR A 139 9.49 -16.22 1.78
N PRO A 140 8.17 -16.13 1.55
CA PRO A 140 7.38 -15.01 2.05
C PRO A 140 7.37 -15.01 3.57
N CYS A 141 7.72 -13.88 4.17
CA CYS A 141 7.61 -13.68 5.60
C CYS A 141 6.37 -12.83 5.86
N VAL A 142 5.48 -13.30 6.73
CA VAL A 142 4.25 -12.60 7.08
C VAL A 142 4.26 -12.29 8.57
N VAL A 143 4.07 -11.03 8.92
CA VAL A 143 3.83 -10.62 10.30
C VAL A 143 2.33 -10.51 10.53
N GLU A 144 1.90 -11.00 11.68
CA GLU A 144 0.52 -10.87 12.14
C GLU A 144 0.35 -9.62 13.01
N ILE A 145 -0.77 -8.95 12.88
CA ILE A 145 -1.14 -7.76 13.63
C ILE A 145 -2.34 -8.11 14.49
N LEU A 146 -2.22 -7.91 15.80
CA LEU A 146 -3.31 -8.07 16.76
C LEU A 146 -4.27 -6.88 16.65
N ALA A 147 -5.07 -6.85 15.58
CA ALA A 147 -5.86 -5.68 15.20
C ALA A 147 -6.93 -5.30 16.24
N ALA A 148 -7.57 -6.27 16.91
CA ALA A 148 -8.48 -5.97 18.02
C ALA A 148 -7.76 -5.23 19.18
N LYS A 149 -6.56 -5.69 19.55
CA LYS A 149 -5.74 -5.02 20.58
C LYS A 149 -5.29 -3.63 20.12
N ALA A 150 -4.83 -3.51 18.88
CA ALA A 150 -4.44 -2.22 18.31
C ALA A 150 -5.61 -1.23 18.31
N HIS A 151 -6.82 -1.70 18.06
CA HIS A 151 -8.03 -0.89 18.11
C HIS A 151 -8.36 -0.40 19.53
N GLU A 152 -8.23 -1.26 20.54
CA GLU A 152 -8.32 -0.85 21.95
C GLU A 152 -7.24 0.20 22.32
N GLU A 153 -6.08 0.15 21.68
CA GLU A 153 -4.99 1.14 21.82
C GLU A 153 -5.19 2.40 20.93
N GLY A 154 -6.30 2.51 20.20
CA GLY A 154 -6.69 3.69 19.41
C GLY A 154 -6.39 3.63 17.91
N CYS A 155 -5.85 2.52 17.39
CA CYS A 155 -5.64 2.35 15.96
C CYS A 155 -6.98 2.22 15.21
N ARG A 156 -7.09 2.94 14.10
CA ARG A 156 -8.22 2.87 13.17
C ARG A 156 -7.83 2.08 11.94
N PHE A 157 -8.76 1.26 11.46
CA PHE A 157 -8.56 0.38 10.30
C PHE A 157 -9.58 0.71 9.22
N PHE A 158 -9.14 0.94 8.00
CA PHE A 158 -10.02 1.39 6.92
C PHE A 158 -9.96 0.40 5.75
N PRO A 159 -11.08 -0.22 5.35
CA PRO A 159 -11.08 -1.16 4.24
C PRO A 159 -11.00 -0.40 2.91
N ARG A 160 -10.12 -0.85 2.02
CA ARG A 160 -9.90 -0.28 0.68
C ARG A 160 -9.77 -1.40 -0.34
N GLY A 161 -10.92 -1.84 -0.87
CA GLY A 161 -10.97 -3.00 -1.76
C GLY A 161 -10.51 -4.26 -1.03
N THR A 162 -9.34 -4.79 -1.41
CA THR A 162 -8.76 -6.01 -0.80
C THR A 162 -7.71 -5.74 0.27
N VAL A 163 -7.38 -4.48 0.55
CA VAL A 163 -6.40 -4.10 1.58
C VAL A 163 -7.08 -3.34 2.72
N VAL A 164 -6.44 -3.33 3.88
CA VAL A 164 -6.85 -2.52 5.04
C VAL A 164 -5.74 -1.51 5.32
N LEU A 165 -6.10 -0.25 5.52
CA LEU A 165 -5.16 0.83 5.81
C LEU A 165 -5.22 1.23 7.27
N THR A 166 -4.08 1.64 7.80
CA THR A 166 -3.96 2.25 9.13
C THR A 166 -2.75 3.20 9.17
N GLU A 167 -2.68 4.08 10.16
CA GLU A 167 -1.61 5.07 10.27
C GLU A 167 -0.29 4.43 10.75
N GLU A 168 -0.35 3.74 11.87
CA GLU A 168 0.77 3.03 12.48
C GLU A 168 0.24 1.89 13.36
N ILE A 169 1.12 0.94 13.67
CA ILE A 169 0.84 -0.17 14.59
C ILE A 169 1.86 -0.17 15.72
N PRO A 170 1.44 -0.08 16.99
CA PRO A 170 2.32 -0.22 18.14
C PRO A 170 3.05 -1.57 18.19
N ALA A 171 4.27 -1.59 18.74
CA ALA A 171 5.06 -2.81 18.92
C ALA A 171 4.31 -3.86 19.77
N SER A 172 3.55 -3.41 20.77
CA SER A 172 2.68 -4.22 21.63
C SER A 172 1.61 -5.02 20.88
N CYS A 173 1.26 -4.59 19.68
CA CYS A 173 0.22 -5.19 18.84
C CYS A 173 0.80 -6.09 17.74
N ILE A 174 2.12 -6.28 17.71
CA ILE A 174 2.77 -7.19 16.75
C ILE A 174 2.65 -8.62 17.27
N GLY A 175 2.00 -9.45 16.46
CA GLY A 175 1.77 -10.86 16.72
C GLY A 175 2.86 -11.77 16.15
N PRO A 176 2.55 -13.07 16.00
CA PRO A 176 3.46 -14.06 15.45
C PRO A 176 3.97 -13.72 14.04
N ILE A 177 5.17 -14.21 13.73
CA ILE A 177 5.78 -14.10 12.40
C ILE A 177 5.77 -15.49 11.75
N HIS A 178 5.23 -15.56 10.53
CA HIS A 178 5.08 -16.78 9.73
C HIS A 178 6.08 -16.79 8.56
N GLY A 179 6.47 -17.98 8.06
CA GLY A 179 7.31 -18.13 6.86
C GLY A 179 8.82 -18.32 7.11
N SER A 180 9.22 -19.10 8.11
CA SER A 180 10.59 -19.19 8.63
C SER A 180 11.43 -20.41 8.18
N GLN A 181 11.22 -20.99 7.00
CA GLN A 181 12.10 -22.09 6.55
C GLN A 181 13.44 -21.50 6.08
N GLN A 182 14.49 -21.71 6.88
CA GLN A 182 15.87 -21.56 6.41
C GLN A 182 16.13 -22.63 5.34
N LYS A 183 16.60 -22.23 4.16
CA LYS A 183 17.64 -23.05 3.55
C LYS A 183 18.89 -22.86 4.42
N PRO A 184 19.61 -23.92 4.82
CA PRO A 184 20.86 -23.76 5.56
C PRO A 184 21.76 -22.78 4.80
N LEU A 185 22.19 -21.71 5.47
CA LEU A 185 23.24 -20.85 4.96
C LEU A 185 24.54 -21.65 5.10
N ASP A 186 25.16 -22.02 3.98
CA ASP A 186 26.57 -22.41 4.01
C ASP A 186 27.37 -21.21 4.53
N VAL A 187 28.12 -21.43 5.61
CA VAL A 187 28.69 -20.39 6.47
C VAL A 187 29.93 -19.71 5.87
N ALA A 188 30.10 -19.78 4.55
CA ALA A 188 31.21 -19.14 3.84
C ALA A 188 30.67 -17.92 3.08
N GLU A 189 31.23 -16.74 3.40
CA GLU A 189 31.03 -15.47 2.70
C GLU A 189 29.82 -14.62 3.13
N MET A 190 29.99 -13.88 4.23
CA MET A 190 29.29 -12.60 4.42
C MET A 190 30.32 -11.47 4.63
N PRO A 191 30.39 -10.46 3.75
CA PRO A 191 31.07 -9.21 4.06
C PRO A 191 30.22 -8.35 5.02
N ALA A 192 30.89 -7.54 5.83
CA ALA A 192 30.28 -6.70 6.88
C ALA A 192 29.31 -5.64 6.30
N PRO A 193 28.21 -5.29 7.01
CA PRO A 193 27.26 -4.30 6.53
C PRO A 193 27.84 -2.88 6.59
N SER A 194 27.82 -2.18 5.45
CA SER A 194 28.08 -0.75 5.34
C SER A 194 26.92 0.06 5.92
N GLY A 195 27.27 1.02 6.78
CA GLY A 195 26.30 1.92 7.40
C GLY A 195 25.74 2.92 6.40
N VAL A 196 24.42 2.88 6.19
CA VAL A 196 23.68 3.97 5.53
C VAL A 196 22.54 4.38 6.45
N SER A 197 22.61 5.61 6.96
CA SER A 197 21.56 6.23 7.74
C SER A 197 20.54 6.91 6.82
N TYR A 198 19.26 6.56 6.94
CA TYR A 198 18.18 7.32 6.31
C TYR A 198 17.69 8.41 7.29
N GLY A 199 17.77 9.67 6.86
CA GLY A 199 17.36 10.84 7.64
C GLY A 199 15.86 10.86 7.94
N ARG A 200 15.49 11.37 9.12
CA ARG A 200 14.10 11.57 9.54
C ARG A 200 13.46 12.72 8.75
N LYS A 201 12.24 12.51 8.22
CA LYS A 201 11.40 13.58 7.66
C LYS A 201 10.83 14.48 8.78
N PRO A 202 10.59 15.77 8.52
CA PRO A 202 10.02 16.68 9.50
C PRO A 202 8.56 16.31 9.82
N ARG A 203 8.23 16.30 11.11
CA ARG A 203 6.85 16.24 11.61
C ARG A 203 6.23 17.63 11.39
N PHE A 204 5.24 17.75 10.52
CA PHE A 204 4.41 18.95 10.48
C PHE A 204 3.35 18.83 11.58
N SER A 205 3.47 19.68 12.60
CA SER A 205 2.40 19.89 13.58
C SER A 205 1.24 20.60 12.89
N ALA A 206 0.07 19.96 12.86
CA ALA A 206 -1.16 20.65 12.51
C ALA A 206 -1.39 21.79 13.53
N ARG A 207 -1.67 23.00 13.01
CA ARG A 207 -2.26 24.10 13.76
C ARG A 207 -3.77 24.08 13.55
#